data_AF-A0A8C2XYM2-F1
#
_entry.id   AF-A0A8C2XYM2-F1
#
_cell.length_a   1.000
_cell.length_b   1.000
_cell.length_c   1.000
_cell.angle_alpha   90.00
_cell.angle_beta   90.00
_cell.angle_gamma   90.00
#
_symmetry.space_group_name_H-M   'P 1'
#
loop_
_entity.id
_entity.type
_entity.pdbx_description
1 polymer ?
#
loop_
_entity_poly.entity_id
_entity_poly.type
_entity_poly.pdbx_seq_one_letter_code
_entity_poly.pdbx_strand_id
1 'polypeptide(L)'
;MAVCACCSKVSAADSLVLAAIQIMIGTFCVFMWYLVLILYMGQIKGVFGTYEPITYKTGCFLWGIIFIISGISIIRATRHPSQRQLTCAMLMNILCIIVAIISVILTVVELSTFESVSYRNYGQAKLGREISRVLLSFYSLEVSIAFTYTIFGCVGLFLLSGIFTVLFERRRSRSLMTCSIVLNIVSACSAVMGLLLLCLEFLAYALAKKSIWPHRAGKILSNYLFLFTLLELCVTSTLINWLYKAKHSR
;
A
#
# COMPACT_ATOMS: atom_id res chain seq x y z
N MET A 1 13.88 5.73 -32.42
CA MET A 1 13.34 5.22 -31.14
C MET A 1 12.80 6.40 -30.35
N ALA A 2 11.51 6.72 -30.46
CA ALA A 2 10.89 7.78 -29.66
C ALA A 2 10.35 7.16 -28.35
N VAL A 3 11.04 7.45 -27.25
CA VAL A 3 10.56 7.16 -25.89
C VAL A 3 9.38 8.10 -25.65
N CYS A 4 8.20 7.53 -25.41
CA CYS A 4 6.99 8.29 -25.17
C CYS A 4 7.15 9.07 -23.85
N ALA A 5 7.30 10.38 -23.96
CA ALA A 5 7.37 11.34 -22.87
C ALA A 5 5.99 11.57 -22.22
N CYS A 6 5.35 10.50 -21.74
CA CYS A 6 4.24 10.60 -20.81
C CYS A 6 4.74 10.17 -19.43
N CYS A 7 5.68 10.94 -18.88
CA CYS A 7 5.99 10.88 -17.46
C CYS A 7 4.79 11.45 -16.69
N SER A 8 4.33 10.69 -15.71
CA SER A 8 3.59 11.23 -14.56
C SER A 8 4.23 12.55 -14.11
N LYS A 9 3.43 13.58 -13.86
CA LYS A 9 3.83 14.90 -13.32
C LYS A 9 4.40 14.85 -11.88
N VAL A 10 5.04 13.76 -11.48
CA VAL A 10 5.77 13.72 -10.21
C VAL A 10 7.18 14.18 -10.52
N SER A 11 7.63 15.26 -9.87
CA SER A 11 9.01 15.70 -10.00
C SER A 11 9.94 14.56 -9.59
N ALA A 12 11.04 14.38 -10.32
CA ALA A 12 12.05 13.39 -9.94
C ALA A 12 12.57 13.64 -8.51
N ALA A 13 12.64 14.91 -8.11
CA ALA A 13 12.98 15.30 -6.74
C ALA A 13 11.94 14.77 -5.73
N ASP A 14 10.65 14.95 -6.00
CA ASP A 14 9.57 14.49 -5.10
C ASP A 14 9.57 12.96 -4.96
N SER A 15 9.80 12.23 -6.06
CA SER A 15 9.93 10.77 -6.05
C SER A 15 11.11 10.30 -5.19
N LEU A 16 12.25 10.99 -5.28
CA LEU A 16 13.44 10.68 -4.48
C LEU A 16 13.23 11.01 -3.00
N VAL A 17 12.51 12.10 -2.68
CA VAL A 17 12.17 12.47 -1.31
C VAL A 17 11.23 11.42 -0.69
N LEU A 18 10.15 11.05 -1.39
CA LEU A 18 9.24 10.00 -0.94
C LEU A 18 9.99 8.68 -0.69
N ALA A 19 10.88 8.30 -1.60
CA ALA A 19 11.71 7.11 -1.45
C ALA A 19 12.66 7.18 -0.23
N ALA A 20 13.29 8.33 0.00
CA ALA A 20 14.19 8.52 1.13
C ALA A 20 13.44 8.41 2.46
N ILE A 21 12.27 9.05 2.57
CA ILE A 21 11.42 8.97 3.77
C ILE A 21 10.96 7.53 4.00
N GLN A 22 10.56 6.81 2.94
CA GLN A 22 10.15 5.40 3.02
C GLN A 22 11.28 4.49 3.53
N ILE A 23 12.53 4.71 3.08
CA ILE A 23 13.71 3.99 3.59
C ILE A 23 13.97 4.34 5.06
N MET A 24 13.83 5.60 5.45
CA MET A 24 13.99 6.03 6.85
C MET A 24 12.96 5.36 7.76
N ILE A 25 11.69 5.33 7.36
CA ILE A 25 10.61 4.67 8.12
C ILE A 25 10.89 3.18 8.23
N GLY A 26 11.21 2.50 7.11
CA GLY A 26 11.52 1.08 7.13
C GLY A 26 12.71 0.73 8.03
N THR A 27 13.77 1.54 8.00
CA THR A 27 14.94 1.38 8.86
C THR A 27 14.58 1.58 10.34
N PHE A 28 13.79 2.61 10.65
CA PHE A 28 13.30 2.84 12.00
C PHE A 28 12.46 1.67 12.53
N CYS A 29 11.53 1.14 11.74
CA CYS A 29 10.71 -0.02 12.11
C CYS A 29 11.55 -1.26 12.45
N VAL A 30 12.60 -1.53 11.67
CA VAL A 30 13.53 -2.65 11.93
C VAL A 30 14.32 -2.44 13.22
N PHE A 31 14.81 -1.22 13.49
CA PHE A 31 15.49 -0.93 14.75
C PHE A 31 14.56 -1.04 15.96
N MET A 32 13.32 -0.57 15.83
CA MET A 32 12.33 -0.73 16.90
C MET A 32 11.99 -2.20 17.15
N TRP A 33 11.92 -3.05 16.12
CA TRP A 33 11.79 -4.50 16.30
C TRP A 33 12.93 -5.06 17.16
N TYR A 34 14.17 -4.68 16.84
CA TYR A 34 15.35 -5.13 17.58
C TYR A 34 15.31 -4.69 19.05
N LEU A 35 14.83 -3.47 19.31
CA LEU A 35 14.66 -2.96 20.66
C LEU A 35 13.57 -3.75 21.41
N VAL A 36 12.43 -4.05 20.79
CA VAL A 36 11.38 -4.91 21.36
C VAL A 36 11.90 -6.34 21.62
N LEU A 37 12.74 -6.88 20.73
CA LEU A 37 13.39 -8.17 20.91
C LEU A 37 14.29 -8.20 22.16
N ILE A 38 15.10 -7.16 22.38
CA ILE A 38 15.94 -7.04 23.58
C ILE A 38 15.06 -6.99 24.84
N LEU A 39 13.98 -6.21 24.81
CA LEU A 39 13.04 -6.13 25.94
C LEU A 39 12.37 -7.48 26.24
N TYR A 40 12.12 -8.29 25.21
CA TYR A 40 11.58 -9.65 25.37
C TYR A 40 12.60 -10.63 25.94
N MET A 41 13.81 -10.70 25.37
CA MET A 41 14.86 -11.61 25.83
C MET A 41 15.32 -11.31 27.26
N GLY A 42 15.15 -10.06 27.71
CA GLY A 42 15.43 -9.64 29.09
C GLY A 42 14.34 -10.01 30.11
N GLN A 43 13.28 -10.72 29.72
CA GLN A 43 12.21 -11.12 30.65
C GLN A 43 12.60 -12.36 31.46
N ILE A 44 12.27 -12.36 32.74
CA ILE A 44 12.49 -13.49 33.65
C ILE A 44 11.15 -14.19 33.89
N LYS A 45 11.12 -15.53 33.80
CA LYS A 45 9.92 -16.32 34.11
C LYS A 45 9.53 -16.12 35.58
N GLY A 46 8.39 -15.47 35.81
CA GLY A 46 7.80 -15.25 37.13
C GLY A 46 6.46 -15.98 37.29
N VAL A 47 5.88 -15.90 38.50
CA VAL A 47 4.60 -16.55 38.86
C VAL A 47 3.40 -15.94 38.11
N PHE A 48 3.47 -14.65 37.79
CA PHE A 48 2.56 -13.96 36.88
C PHE A 48 3.23 -13.87 35.51
N GLY A 49 2.49 -14.11 34.43
CA GLY A 49 3.00 -14.40 33.08
C GLY A 49 3.99 -13.40 32.46
N THR A 50 4.57 -13.79 31.31
CA THR A 50 5.49 -13.00 30.48
C THR A 50 4.72 -12.02 29.57
N TYR A 51 5.33 -10.90 29.21
CA TYR A 51 4.73 -9.96 28.25
C TYR A 51 5.08 -10.40 26.84
N GLU A 52 4.08 -10.88 26.10
CA GLU A 52 4.25 -11.40 24.74
C GLU A 52 3.42 -10.59 23.73
N PRO A 53 3.97 -9.47 23.21
CA PRO A 53 3.26 -8.65 22.24
C PRO A 53 2.90 -9.44 20.98
N ILE A 54 1.67 -9.25 20.48
CA ILE A 54 1.18 -9.90 19.26
C ILE A 54 2.03 -9.47 18.06
N THR A 55 2.42 -8.19 18.02
CA THR A 55 3.29 -7.61 16.99
C THR A 55 4.68 -8.25 16.96
N TYR A 56 5.17 -8.70 18.12
CA TYR A 56 6.43 -9.46 18.22
C TYR A 56 6.26 -10.90 17.73
N LYS A 57 5.23 -11.62 18.17
CA LYS A 57 4.94 -13.00 17.73
C LYS A 57 4.76 -13.11 16.22
N THR A 58 4.14 -12.11 15.62
CA THR A 58 3.89 -12.06 14.17
C THR A 58 5.08 -11.55 13.37
N GLY A 59 6.14 -11.05 14.02
CA GLY A 59 7.29 -10.45 13.36
C GLY A 59 6.95 -9.17 12.60
N CYS A 60 5.84 -8.51 12.96
CA CYS A 60 5.26 -7.37 12.25
C CYS A 60 6.28 -6.24 12.01
N PHE A 61 7.13 -5.94 13.00
CA PHE A 61 8.13 -4.87 12.86
C PHE A 61 9.30 -5.22 11.92
N LEU A 62 9.59 -6.52 11.68
CA LEU A 62 10.56 -6.96 10.64
C LEU A 62 10.05 -6.67 9.23
N TRP A 63 8.74 -6.48 9.06
CA TRP A 63 8.15 -6.17 7.77
C TRP A 63 8.57 -4.78 7.27
N GLY A 64 9.20 -3.95 8.11
CA GLY A 64 9.89 -2.73 7.70
C GLY A 64 10.93 -2.92 6.60
N ILE A 65 11.48 -4.14 6.43
CA ILE A 65 12.34 -4.49 5.28
C ILE A 65 11.61 -4.29 3.95
N ILE A 66 10.31 -4.56 3.90
CA ILE A 66 9.49 -4.38 2.69
C ILE A 66 9.43 -2.90 2.32
N PHE A 67 9.32 -2.00 3.30
CA PHE A 67 9.33 -0.54 3.08
C PHE A 67 10.68 -0.08 2.51
N ILE A 68 11.80 -0.62 3.02
CA ILE A 68 13.15 -0.33 2.49
C ILE A 68 13.26 -0.76 1.03
N ILE A 69 12.84 -1.99 0.69
CA ILE A 69 12.90 -2.51 -0.68
C ILE A 69 12.00 -1.66 -1.62
N SER A 70 10.84 -1.23 -1.14
CA SER A 70 9.95 -0.33 -1.87
C SER A 70 10.62 1.00 -2.18
N GLY A 71 11.22 1.67 -1.18
CA GLY A 71 11.95 2.93 -1.41
C GLY A 71 13.12 2.76 -2.38
N ILE A 72 13.90 1.68 -2.29
CA ILE A 72 14.96 1.37 -3.28
C ILE A 72 14.38 1.20 -4.68
N SER A 73 13.20 0.57 -4.80
CA SER A 73 12.52 0.37 -6.08
C SER A 73 12.08 1.70 -6.70
N ILE A 74 11.63 2.68 -5.90
CA ILE A 74 11.33 4.04 -6.37
C ILE A 74 12.59 4.75 -6.87
N ILE A 75 13.72 4.67 -6.14
CA ILE A 75 14.99 5.27 -6.57
C ILE A 75 15.43 4.69 -7.91
N ARG A 76 15.35 3.37 -8.07
CA ARG A 76 15.69 2.69 -9.32
C ARG A 76 14.79 3.17 -10.47
N ALA A 77 13.47 3.19 -10.25
CA ALA A 77 12.51 3.68 -11.23
C ALA A 77 12.74 5.15 -11.63
N THR A 78 13.23 5.98 -10.70
CA THR A 78 13.52 7.40 -10.94
C THR A 78 14.84 7.61 -11.70
N ARG A 79 15.89 6.82 -11.41
CA ARG A 79 17.20 6.95 -12.08
C ARG A 79 17.24 6.32 -13.46
N HIS A 80 16.57 5.19 -13.65
CA HIS A 80 16.57 4.44 -14.90
C HIS A 80 15.13 4.13 -15.34
N PRO A 81 14.37 5.14 -15.78
CA PRO A 81 12.94 5.00 -16.04
C PRO A 81 12.72 3.96 -17.15
N SER A 82 12.33 2.78 -16.71
CA SER A 82 11.91 1.68 -17.54
C SER A 82 10.56 1.19 -17.03
N GLN A 83 9.70 0.78 -17.96
CA GLN A 83 8.34 0.39 -17.62
C GLN A 83 8.29 -0.72 -16.56
N ARG A 84 9.21 -1.70 -16.63
CA ARG A 84 9.31 -2.77 -15.65
C ARG A 84 9.64 -2.25 -14.26
N GLN A 85 10.55 -1.29 -14.14
CA GLN A 85 10.95 -0.73 -12.85
C GLN A 85 9.84 0.14 -12.25
N LEU A 86 9.11 0.90 -13.08
CA LEU A 86 7.97 1.66 -12.61
C LEU A 86 6.85 0.73 -12.10
N THR A 87 6.49 -0.32 -12.86
CA THR A 87 5.50 -1.31 -12.41
C THR A 87 5.95 -2.03 -11.15
N CYS A 88 7.23 -2.40 -11.04
CA CYS A 88 7.79 -3.02 -9.84
C CYS A 88 7.69 -2.08 -8.63
N ALA A 89 8.04 -0.80 -8.77
CA ALA A 89 7.91 0.19 -7.69
C ALA A 89 6.45 0.37 -7.25
N MET A 90 5.49 0.34 -8.18
CA MET A 90 4.06 0.42 -7.84
C MET A 90 3.58 -0.83 -7.08
N LEU A 91 3.94 -2.02 -7.55
CA LEU A 91 3.60 -3.27 -6.87
C LEU A 91 4.17 -3.31 -5.44
N MET A 92 5.43 -2.90 -5.28
CA MET A 92 6.05 -2.83 -3.96
C MET A 92 5.34 -1.84 -3.04
N ASN A 93 4.90 -0.68 -3.54
CA ASN A 93 4.16 0.28 -2.73
C ASN A 93 2.76 -0.21 -2.34
N ILE A 94 2.05 -0.92 -3.23
CA ILE A 94 0.79 -1.58 -2.89
C ILE A 94 1.00 -2.62 -1.78
N LEU A 95 2.07 -3.41 -1.87
CA LEU A 95 2.44 -4.35 -0.81
C LEU A 95 2.74 -3.62 0.50
N CYS A 96 3.44 -2.47 0.46
CA CYS A 96 3.70 -1.66 1.66
C CYS A 96 2.41 -1.16 2.31
N ILE A 97 1.42 -0.73 1.52
CA ILE A 97 0.10 -0.30 2.03
C ILE A 97 -0.59 -1.46 2.77
N ILE A 98 -0.64 -2.65 2.15
CA ILE A 98 -1.29 -3.83 2.74
C ILE A 98 -0.60 -4.21 4.06
N VAL A 99 0.72 -4.33 4.04
CA VAL A 99 1.54 -4.68 5.19
C VAL A 99 1.34 -3.65 6.30
N ALA A 100 1.41 -2.35 6.01
CA ALA A 100 1.25 -1.29 6.99
C ALA A 100 -0.16 -1.26 7.60
N ILE A 101 -1.22 -1.53 6.82
CA ILE A 101 -2.60 -1.64 7.36
C ILE A 101 -2.72 -2.83 8.32
N ILE A 102 -2.19 -3.99 7.94
CA ILE A 102 -2.18 -5.16 8.83
C ILE A 102 -1.39 -4.84 10.12
N SER A 103 -0.24 -4.18 10.00
CA SER A 103 0.57 -3.73 11.14
C SER A 103 -0.20 -2.78 12.06
N VAL A 104 -0.93 -1.81 11.52
CA VAL A 104 -1.80 -0.91 12.27
C VAL A 104 -2.86 -1.70 13.04
N ILE A 105 -3.57 -2.62 12.38
CA ILE A 105 -4.63 -3.43 12.99
C ILE A 105 -4.05 -4.28 14.14
N LEU A 106 -2.96 -4.99 13.90
CA LEU A 106 -2.30 -5.83 14.92
C LEU A 106 -1.83 -4.99 16.12
N THR A 107 -1.27 -3.81 15.86
CA THR A 107 -0.79 -2.89 16.90
C THR A 107 -1.95 -2.34 17.73
N VAL A 108 -3.07 -1.97 17.10
CA VAL A 108 -4.28 -1.51 17.80
C VAL A 108 -4.87 -2.63 18.65
N VAL A 109 -4.94 -3.86 18.12
CA VAL A 109 -5.42 -5.03 18.88
C VAL A 109 -4.53 -5.26 20.10
N GLU A 110 -3.20 -5.28 19.94
CA GLU A 110 -2.25 -5.41 21.04
C GLU A 110 -2.38 -4.28 22.08
N LEU A 111 -2.57 -3.04 21.64
CA LEU A 111 -2.73 -1.91 22.55
C LEU A 111 -4.09 -1.93 23.27
N SER A 112 -5.11 -2.58 22.70
CA SER A 112 -6.44 -2.72 23.32
C SER A 112 -6.51 -3.84 24.35
N THR A 113 -5.68 -4.88 24.23
CA THR A 113 -5.62 -5.99 25.17
C THR A 113 -4.46 -5.80 26.15
N PHE A 114 -4.77 -5.69 27.45
CA PHE A 114 -3.74 -5.66 28.48
C PHE A 114 -3.97 -6.78 29.49
N GLU A 115 -3.20 -7.86 29.37
CA GLU A 115 -3.16 -8.92 30.36
C GLU A 115 -2.30 -8.51 31.55
N SER A 116 -2.70 -8.95 32.76
CA SER A 116 -1.95 -8.68 33.98
C SER A 116 -0.59 -9.37 33.96
N VAL A 117 0.49 -8.59 33.88
CA VAL A 117 1.87 -9.07 33.95
C VAL A 117 2.47 -8.99 35.36
N SER A 118 3.50 -9.80 35.62
CA SER A 118 4.29 -9.71 36.86
C SER A 118 4.87 -8.31 37.07
N TYR A 119 4.80 -7.81 38.30
CA TYR A 119 5.35 -6.51 38.70
C TYR A 119 6.81 -6.31 38.26
N ARG A 120 7.62 -7.37 38.31
CA ARG A 120 9.03 -7.35 37.90
C ARG A 120 9.22 -7.12 36.39
N ASN A 121 8.26 -7.53 35.57
CA ASN A 121 8.27 -7.35 34.11
C ASN A 121 7.41 -6.15 33.66
N TYR A 122 6.71 -5.48 34.59
CA TYR A 122 5.79 -4.38 34.28
C TYR A 122 6.48 -3.20 33.60
N GLY A 123 7.69 -2.83 34.04
CA GLY A 123 8.46 -1.74 33.42
C GLY A 123 8.81 -2.02 31.96
N GLN A 124 9.27 -3.24 31.66
CA GLN A 124 9.57 -3.68 30.30
C GLN A 124 8.30 -3.74 29.43
N ALA A 125 7.19 -4.26 29.97
CA ALA A 125 5.92 -4.31 29.26
C ALA A 125 5.36 -2.91 28.95
N LYS A 126 5.47 -1.97 29.91
CA LYS A 126 5.07 -0.58 29.71
C LYS A 126 5.89 0.09 28.60
N LEU A 127 7.22 -0.07 28.64
CA LEU A 127 8.11 0.48 27.61
C LEU A 127 7.81 -0.12 26.23
N GLY A 128 7.62 -1.44 26.14
CA GLY A 128 7.22 -2.14 24.91
C GLY A 128 5.94 -1.57 24.30
N ARG A 129 4.93 -1.29 25.13
CA ARG A 129 3.68 -0.67 24.66
C ARG A 129 3.84 0.77 24.19
N GLU A 130 4.72 1.57 24.82
CA GLU A 130 5.03 2.91 24.30
C GLU A 130 5.71 2.84 22.93
N ILE A 131 6.61 1.87 22.72
CA ILE A 131 7.25 1.63 21.42
C ILE A 131 6.20 1.24 20.37
N SER A 132 5.26 0.34 20.70
CA SER A 132 4.12 -0.01 19.83
C SER A 132 3.27 1.21 19.48
N ARG A 133 3.03 2.14 20.41
CA ARG A 133 2.30 3.41 20.12
C ARG A 133 3.05 4.31 19.17
N VAL A 134 4.38 4.45 19.34
CA VAL A 134 5.21 5.22 18.42
C VAL A 134 5.16 4.60 17.01
N LEU A 135 5.30 3.28 16.92
CA LEU A 135 5.25 2.55 15.64
C LEU A 135 3.90 2.67 14.94
N LEU A 136 2.79 2.74 15.68
CA LEU A 136 1.47 3.00 15.10
C LEU A 136 1.48 4.27 14.24
N SER A 137 2.08 5.36 14.73
CA SER A 137 2.21 6.61 13.97
C SER A 137 3.07 6.45 12.72
N PHE A 138 4.17 5.70 12.79
CA PHE A 138 5.04 5.44 11.64
C PHE A 138 4.38 4.55 10.58
N TYR A 139 3.58 3.57 10.98
CA TYR A 139 2.81 2.76 10.03
C TYR A 139 1.72 3.58 9.32
N SER A 140 1.05 4.50 10.02
CA SER A 140 0.11 5.42 9.38
C SER A 140 0.82 6.37 8.39
N LEU A 141 2.04 6.82 8.72
CA LEU A 141 2.87 7.63 7.83
C LEU A 141 3.29 6.84 6.57
N GLU A 142 3.68 5.58 6.72
CA GLU A 142 4.00 4.70 5.58
C GLU A 142 2.81 4.51 4.64
N VAL A 143 1.61 4.26 5.18
CA VAL A 143 0.38 4.20 4.38
C VAL A 143 0.21 5.48 3.57
N SER A 144 0.40 6.64 4.19
CA SER A 144 0.23 7.95 3.54
C SER A 144 1.22 8.16 2.39
N ILE A 145 2.49 7.80 2.59
CA ILE A 145 3.57 7.97 1.60
C ILE A 145 3.41 6.98 0.44
N ALA A 146 3.22 5.70 0.74
CA ALA A 146 3.04 4.66 -0.27
C ALA A 146 1.77 4.92 -1.09
N PHE A 147 0.70 5.39 -0.45
CA PHE A 147 -0.53 5.81 -1.12
C PHE A 147 -0.31 7.04 -2.02
N THR A 148 0.43 8.04 -1.56
CA THR A 148 0.78 9.23 -2.36
C THR A 148 1.52 8.83 -3.63
N TYR A 149 2.57 8.01 -3.51
CA TYR A 149 3.32 7.52 -4.66
C TYR A 149 2.44 6.69 -5.61
N THR A 150 1.56 5.85 -5.05
CA THR A 150 0.64 5.01 -5.82
C THR A 150 -0.42 5.82 -6.54
N ILE A 151 -1.03 6.85 -5.93
CA ILE A 151 -2.02 7.71 -6.62
C ILE A 151 -1.39 8.43 -7.80
N PHE A 152 -0.28 9.13 -7.56
CA PHE A 152 0.37 9.89 -8.62
C PHE A 152 0.96 8.98 -9.70
N GLY A 153 1.33 7.75 -9.34
CA GLY A 153 1.65 6.67 -10.26
C GLY A 153 0.45 6.12 -11.03
N CYS A 154 -0.70 5.93 -10.38
CA CYS A 154 -1.93 5.36 -10.93
C CYS A 154 -2.63 6.28 -11.91
N VAL A 155 -2.61 7.61 -11.69
CA VAL A 155 -3.02 8.59 -12.71
C VAL A 155 -2.19 8.40 -13.98
N GLY A 156 -0.91 8.05 -13.84
CA GLY A 156 -0.06 7.59 -14.93
C GLY A 156 -0.48 6.23 -15.49
N LEU A 157 -0.83 5.24 -14.66
CA LEU A 157 -1.20 3.87 -15.09
C LEU A 157 -2.51 3.79 -15.86
N PHE A 158 -3.56 4.54 -15.50
CA PHE A 158 -4.81 4.53 -16.26
C PHE A 158 -4.64 5.16 -17.65
N LEU A 159 -3.85 6.23 -17.73
CA LEU A 159 -3.43 6.83 -19.00
C LEU A 159 -2.46 5.91 -19.78
N LEU A 160 -1.50 5.28 -19.11
CA LEU A 160 -0.53 4.35 -19.72
C LEU A 160 -1.18 3.06 -20.20
N SER A 161 -2.18 2.53 -19.48
CA SER A 161 -3.00 1.39 -19.92
C SER A 161 -3.71 1.74 -21.23
N GLY A 162 -4.38 2.90 -21.29
CA GLY A 162 -4.99 3.41 -22.51
C GLY A 162 -3.98 3.59 -23.65
N ILE A 163 -2.86 4.25 -23.38
CA ILE A 163 -1.80 4.50 -24.38
C ILE A 163 -1.15 3.19 -24.85
N PHE A 164 -0.93 2.21 -23.99
CA PHE A 164 -0.37 0.90 -24.36
C PHE A 164 -1.33 0.08 -25.22
N THR A 165 -2.63 0.19 -24.97
CA THR A 165 -3.67 -0.43 -25.80
C THR A 165 -3.62 0.16 -27.21
N VAL A 166 -3.48 1.48 -27.33
CA VAL A 166 -3.34 2.18 -28.63
C VAL A 166 -1.97 1.92 -29.30
N LEU A 167 -0.88 1.85 -28.53
CA LEU A 167 0.46 1.55 -29.08
C LEU A 167 0.61 0.09 -29.51
N PHE A 168 -0.11 -0.83 -28.87
CA PHE A 168 -0.19 -2.23 -29.25
C PHE A 168 -0.76 -2.38 -30.66
N GLU A 169 -1.87 -1.70 -30.95
CA GLU A 169 -2.47 -1.60 -32.29
C GLU A 169 -1.40 -1.23 -33.34
N ARG A 170 -0.43 -0.38 -32.95
CA ARG A 170 0.55 0.25 -33.86
C ARG A 170 1.89 -0.48 -34.02
N ARG A 171 2.42 -1.21 -33.02
CA ARG A 171 3.76 -1.87 -33.09
C ARG A 171 3.76 -3.41 -32.90
N ARG A 172 2.65 -4.02 -32.48
CA ARG A 172 2.37 -5.47 -32.50
C ARG A 172 3.45 -6.45 -31.97
N SER A 173 4.17 -6.11 -30.88
CA SER A 173 5.19 -6.96 -30.21
C SER A 173 4.64 -7.81 -29.05
N ARG A 174 5.13 -9.07 -28.89
CA ARG A 174 4.73 -10.02 -27.83
C ARG A 174 5.04 -9.55 -26.40
N SER A 175 6.15 -8.81 -26.20
CA SER A 175 6.51 -8.27 -24.87
C SER A 175 5.60 -7.12 -24.45
N LEU A 176 5.15 -6.29 -25.40
CA LEU A 176 4.22 -5.19 -25.13
C LEU A 176 2.82 -5.71 -24.82
N MET A 177 2.42 -6.81 -25.47
CA MET A 177 1.15 -7.48 -25.24
C MET A 177 1.04 -8.08 -23.83
N THR A 178 2.10 -8.77 -23.38
CA THR A 178 2.15 -9.32 -22.02
C THR A 178 2.15 -8.21 -20.98
N CYS A 179 2.85 -7.10 -21.23
CA CYS A 179 2.85 -5.95 -20.34
C CYS A 179 1.49 -5.26 -20.28
N SER A 180 0.79 -5.10 -21.41
CA SER A 180 -0.56 -4.52 -21.46
C SER A 180 -1.59 -5.37 -20.71
N ILE A 181 -1.53 -6.70 -20.84
CA ILE A 181 -2.39 -7.61 -20.07
C ILE A 181 -2.13 -7.46 -18.56
N VAL A 182 -0.86 -7.46 -18.14
CA VAL A 182 -0.50 -7.31 -16.72
C VAL A 182 -0.95 -5.96 -16.18
N LEU A 183 -0.76 -4.87 -16.93
CA LEU A 183 -1.17 -3.53 -16.50
C LEU A 183 -2.69 -3.40 -16.39
N ASN A 184 -3.45 -3.99 -17.31
CA ASN A 184 -4.91 -4.01 -17.22
C ASN A 184 -5.42 -4.90 -16.07
N ILE A 185 -4.75 -6.01 -15.76
CA ILE A 185 -5.08 -6.83 -14.57
C ILE A 185 -4.85 -6.02 -13.30
N VAL A 186 -3.71 -5.34 -13.18
CA VAL A 186 -3.41 -4.48 -12.02
C VAL A 186 -4.43 -3.34 -11.91
N SER A 187 -4.80 -2.72 -13.04
CA SER A 187 -5.85 -1.70 -13.14
C SER A 187 -7.22 -2.21 -12.67
N ALA A 188 -7.59 -3.43 -13.06
CA ALA A 188 -8.82 -4.08 -12.61
C ALA A 188 -8.78 -4.39 -11.11
N CYS A 189 -7.66 -4.89 -10.57
CA CYS A 189 -7.49 -5.11 -9.14
C CYS A 189 -7.61 -3.81 -8.33
N SER A 190 -7.01 -2.71 -8.80
CA SER A 190 -7.16 -1.40 -8.15
C SER A 190 -8.60 -0.89 -8.20
N ALA A 191 -9.33 -1.12 -9.30
CA ALA A 191 -10.73 -0.74 -9.42
C ALA A 191 -11.63 -1.55 -8.47
N VAL A 192 -11.39 -2.86 -8.32
CA VAL A 192 -12.11 -3.71 -7.34
C VAL A 192 -11.88 -3.22 -5.92
N MET A 193 -10.63 -2.92 -5.54
CA MET A 193 -10.32 -2.36 -4.21
C MET A 193 -11.01 -1.00 -3.99
N GLY A 194 -11.03 -0.13 -5.01
CA GLY A 194 -11.74 1.14 -4.96
C GLY A 194 -13.26 0.97 -4.75
N LEU A 195 -13.88 0.01 -5.45
CA LEU A 195 -15.30 -0.31 -5.28
C LEU A 195 -15.60 -0.85 -3.87
N LEU A 196 -14.74 -1.71 -3.32
CA LEU A 196 -14.90 -2.23 -1.96
C LEU A 196 -14.83 -1.12 -0.90
N LEU A 197 -13.89 -0.18 -1.04
CA LEU A 197 -13.77 0.97 -0.15
C LEU A 197 -14.99 1.90 -0.24
N LEU A 198 -15.47 2.18 -1.45
CA LEU A 198 -16.68 2.99 -1.66
C LEU A 198 -17.94 2.28 -1.10
N CYS A 199 -18.03 0.96 -1.23
CA CYS A 199 -19.10 0.17 -0.61
C CYS A 199 -19.07 0.25 0.93
N LEU A 200 -17.87 0.19 1.54
CA LEU A 200 -17.71 0.37 2.98
C LEU A 200 -18.09 1.79 3.41
N GLU A 201 -17.72 2.81 2.63
CA GLU A 201 -18.11 4.20 2.88
C GLU A 201 -19.64 4.38 2.79
N PHE A 202 -20.31 3.78 1.80
CA PHE A 202 -21.77 3.82 1.70
C PHE A 202 -22.45 3.09 2.85
N LEU A 203 -21.88 1.99 3.33
CA LEU A 203 -22.40 1.26 4.49
C LEU A 203 -22.23 2.08 5.78
N ALA A 204 -21.07 2.69 5.98
CA ALA A 204 -20.80 3.60 7.10
C ALA A 204 -21.75 4.82 7.06
N TYR A 205 -22.01 5.36 5.87
CA TYR A 205 -22.99 6.42 5.66
C TYR A 205 -24.41 5.96 6.02
N ALA A 206 -24.82 4.76 5.59
CA ALA A 206 -26.15 4.22 5.88
C ALA A 206 -26.40 4.01 7.38
N LEU A 207 -25.34 3.72 8.14
CA LEU A 207 -25.39 3.51 9.59
C LEU A 207 -25.29 4.82 10.39
N ALA A 208 -24.90 5.94 9.78
CA ALA A 208 -24.74 7.22 10.45
C ALA A 208 -26.10 7.90 10.74
N LYS A 209 -26.42 8.15 12.02
CA LYS A 209 -27.71 8.70 12.47
C LYS A 209 -27.95 10.20 12.19
N LYS A 210 -26.97 10.98 11.71
CA LYS A 210 -27.13 12.43 11.53
C LYS A 210 -26.41 12.93 10.26
N SER A 211 -27.20 13.38 9.28
CA SER A 211 -26.70 13.91 8.00
C SER A 211 -26.56 15.44 8.08
N ILE A 212 -25.32 15.95 8.10
CA ILE A 212 -25.00 17.38 7.96
C ILE A 212 -24.76 17.68 6.46
N TRP A 213 -24.94 18.92 6.01
CA TRP A 213 -24.79 19.32 4.60
C TRP A 213 -23.47 18.90 3.88
N PRO A 214 -22.27 18.93 4.52
CA PRO A 214 -21.04 18.42 3.91
C PRO A 214 -21.11 16.91 3.62
N HIS A 215 -21.89 16.17 4.41
CA HIS A 215 -22.13 14.73 4.27
C HIS A 215 -22.93 14.42 3.00
N ARG A 216 -23.82 15.32 2.57
CA ARG A 216 -24.65 15.15 1.35
C ARG A 216 -23.84 15.45 0.08
N ALA A 217 -22.98 16.47 0.10
CA ALA A 217 -22.05 16.75 -0.99
C ALA A 217 -21.01 15.64 -1.18
N GLY A 218 -20.45 15.12 -0.07
CA GLY A 218 -19.55 13.97 -0.09
C GLY A 218 -20.20 12.73 -0.72
N LYS A 219 -21.43 12.39 -0.31
CA LYS A 219 -22.18 11.26 -0.90
C LYS A 219 -22.35 11.37 -2.42
N ILE A 220 -22.66 12.56 -2.93
CA ILE A 220 -22.81 12.78 -4.37
C ILE A 220 -21.48 12.54 -5.09
N LEU A 221 -20.37 13.04 -4.53
CA LEU A 221 -19.03 12.79 -5.08
C LEU A 221 -18.66 11.30 -5.05
N SER A 222 -18.91 10.60 -3.94
CA SER A 222 -18.66 9.16 -3.79
C SER A 222 -19.52 8.33 -4.76
N ASN A 223 -20.76 8.75 -5.07
CA ASN A 223 -21.59 8.13 -6.10
C ASN A 223 -20.97 8.26 -7.51
N TYR A 224 -20.45 9.43 -7.86
CA TYR A 224 -19.75 9.62 -9.14
C TYR A 224 -18.48 8.76 -9.21
N LEU A 225 -17.67 8.77 -8.15
CA LEU A 225 -16.47 7.93 -8.05
C LEU A 225 -16.83 6.45 -8.23
N PHE A 226 -17.90 5.97 -7.59
CA PHE A 226 -18.36 4.59 -7.72
C PHE A 226 -18.71 4.23 -9.17
N LEU A 227 -19.46 5.08 -9.87
CA LEU A 227 -19.82 4.86 -11.28
C LEU A 227 -18.58 4.83 -12.19
N PHE A 228 -17.64 5.76 -12.00
CA PHE A 228 -16.42 5.82 -12.82
C PHE A 228 -15.47 4.65 -12.54
N THR A 229 -15.32 4.21 -11.28
CA THR A 229 -14.51 3.03 -10.94
C THR A 229 -15.17 1.73 -11.45
N LEU A 230 -16.50 1.65 -11.45
CA LEU A 230 -17.23 0.52 -12.04
C LEU A 230 -17.04 0.47 -13.57
N LEU A 231 -17.12 1.63 -14.23
CA LEU A 231 -16.87 1.76 -15.66
C LEU A 231 -15.45 1.32 -16.02
N GLU A 232 -14.46 1.75 -15.24
CA GLU A 232 -13.06 1.35 -15.41
C GLU A 232 -12.85 -0.16 -15.26
N LEU A 233 -13.50 -0.80 -14.28
CA LEU A 233 -13.48 -2.24 -14.12
C LEU A 233 -14.06 -2.96 -15.34
N CYS A 234 -15.20 -2.48 -15.87
CA CYS A 234 -15.83 -3.04 -17.06
C CYS A 234 -14.95 -2.91 -18.31
N VAL A 235 -14.35 -1.74 -18.52
CA VAL A 235 -13.47 -1.47 -19.67
C VAL A 235 -12.19 -2.30 -19.58
N THR A 236 -11.52 -2.32 -18.43
CA THR A 236 -10.29 -3.10 -18.24
C THR A 236 -10.54 -4.60 -18.36
N SER A 237 -11.64 -5.11 -17.82
CA SER A 237 -12.03 -6.53 -17.97
C SER A 237 -12.28 -6.92 -19.44
N THR A 238 -12.94 -6.03 -20.19
CA THR A 238 -13.18 -6.22 -21.63
C THR A 238 -11.86 -6.22 -22.41
N LEU A 239 -10.96 -5.28 -22.11
CA LEU A 239 -9.63 -5.19 -22.72
C LEU A 239 -8.76 -6.41 -22.41
N ILE A 240 -8.78 -6.92 -21.19
CA ILE A 240 -8.06 -8.16 -20.81
C ILE A 240 -8.56 -9.32 -21.67
N ASN A 241 -9.88 -9.49 -21.80
CA ASN A 241 -10.47 -10.57 -22.58
C ASN A 241 -10.07 -10.49 -24.06
N TRP A 242 -10.14 -9.29 -24.66
CA TRP A 242 -9.74 -9.07 -26.05
C TRP A 242 -8.25 -9.29 -26.28
N LEU A 243 -7.39 -8.77 -25.40
CA LEU A 243 -5.94 -8.98 -25.46
C LEU A 243 -5.56 -10.45 -25.25
N TYR A 244 -6.28 -11.17 -24.37
CA TYR A 244 -6.06 -12.60 -24.14
C TYR A 244 -6.41 -13.41 -25.40
N LYS A 245 -7.57 -13.15 -26.02
CA LYS A 245 -7.97 -13.78 -27.29
C LYS A 245 -6.95 -13.51 -28.41
N ALA A 246 -6.49 -12.26 -28.54
CA ALA A 246 -5.50 -11.88 -29.55
C ALA A 246 -4.12 -12.54 -29.32
N LYS A 247 -3.78 -12.95 -28.09
CA LYS A 247 -2.54 -13.66 -27.77
C LYS A 247 -2.61 -15.13 -28.18
N HIS A 248 -3.79 -15.75 -28.11
CA HIS A 248 -4.01 -17.16 -28.48
C HIS A 248 -4.34 -17.35 -29.97
N SER A 249 -4.79 -16.33 -30.69
CA SER A 249 -5.07 -16.43 -32.13
C SER A 249 -3.82 -16.28 -33.03
N ARG A 250 -2.62 -16.36 -32.47
CA ARG A 250 -1.35 -15.95 -33.10
C ARG A 250 -0.23 -16.90 -32.74
#